data_AF-Q4DL45-F1
#
_entry.id   AF-Q4DL45-F1
#
_cell.length_a   1.000
_cell.length_b   1.000
_cell.length_c   1.000
_cell.angle_alpha   90.00
_cell.angle_beta   90.00
_cell.angle_gamma   90.00
#
_symmetry.space_group_name_H-M   'P 1'
#
loop_
_entity.id
_entity.type
_entity.pdbx_description
1 polymer ?
#
loop_
_entity_poly.entity_id
_entity_poly.type
_entity_poly.pdbx_seq_one_letter_code
_entity_poly.pdbx_strand_id
1 'polypeptide(L)'
;MTKYELKLQYFDEWMMRWRKFQTDSDWTIEKNRQWWRQCNMALSAVLFGSLVVYTSGTATLKRQYGLPHFFDVGIDGQIKQTVLQTLTSRWRYTPQGYGRVLLTGIPTYTLFVLLEHYQERRRMHLYVAQNTVFGEQMRRFLNTGKIEEYLAVNIKGSLPPSQRSIYTY
;
A
#
# COMPACT_ATOMS: atom_id res chain seq x y z
N MET A 1 10.44 -13.06 -0.90
CA MET A 1 9.73 -12.77 0.35
C MET A 1 10.69 -12.89 1.49
N THR A 2 10.86 -11.83 2.26
CA THR A 2 11.74 -11.87 3.45
C THR A 2 11.05 -12.65 4.59
N LYS A 3 11.81 -13.02 5.62
CA LYS A 3 11.29 -13.72 6.81
C LYS A 3 10.16 -12.95 7.53
N TYR A 4 10.05 -11.63 7.32
CA TYR A 4 9.05 -10.77 7.97
C TYR A 4 7.65 -10.92 7.38
N GLU A 5 7.53 -10.89 6.05
CA GLU A 5 6.25 -10.99 5.33
C GLU A 5 5.53 -12.31 5.65
N LEU A 6 6.24 -13.43 5.51
CA LEU A 6 5.69 -14.75 5.81
C LEU A 6 5.29 -14.88 7.28
N LYS A 7 6.10 -14.34 8.19
CA LYS A 7 5.78 -14.31 9.61
C LYS A 7 4.49 -13.53 9.86
N LEU A 8 4.37 -12.33 9.31
CA LEU A 8 3.18 -11.51 9.50
C LEU A 8 1.94 -12.14 8.88
N GLN A 9 2.06 -12.87 7.77
CA GLN A 9 0.94 -13.60 7.18
C GLN A 9 0.37 -14.64 8.16
N TYR A 10 1.21 -15.51 8.72
CA TYR A 10 0.76 -16.48 9.72
C TYR A 10 0.19 -15.82 10.97
N PHE A 11 0.80 -14.71 11.40
CA PHE A 11 0.30 -13.92 12.51
C PHE A 11 -1.08 -13.30 12.23
N ASP A 12 -1.29 -12.80 11.02
CA ASP A 12 -2.57 -12.22 10.58
C ASP A 12 -3.66 -13.28 10.51
N GLU A 13 -3.37 -14.46 9.97
CA GLU A 13 -4.30 -15.59 9.98
C GLU A 13 -4.71 -15.99 11.40
N TRP A 14 -3.75 -16.00 12.33
CA TRP A 14 -4.04 -16.26 13.74
C TRP A 14 -4.83 -15.12 14.40
N MET A 15 -4.49 -13.86 14.15
CA MET A 15 -5.21 -12.68 14.65
C MET A 15 -6.66 -12.67 14.17
N MET A 16 -6.93 -13.05 12.92
CA MET A 16 -8.28 -13.15 12.38
C MET A 16 -9.11 -14.19 13.15
N ARG A 17 -8.53 -15.36 13.47
CA ARG A 17 -9.19 -16.40 14.29
C ARG A 17 -9.44 -15.93 15.73
N TRP A 18 -8.52 -15.16 16.30
CA TRP A 18 -8.56 -14.70 17.69
C TRP A 18 -8.94 -13.24 17.87
N ARG A 19 -9.67 -12.67 16.89
CA ARG A 19 -10.02 -11.24 16.83
C ARG A 19 -10.76 -10.74 18.08
N LYS A 20 -11.50 -11.60 18.78
CA LYS A 20 -12.19 -11.28 20.05
C LYS A 20 -11.27 -10.74 21.15
N PHE A 21 -9.97 -11.01 21.09
CA PHE A 21 -8.97 -10.53 22.05
C PHE A 21 -8.27 -9.24 21.62
N GLN A 22 -8.68 -8.66 20.48
CA GLN A 22 -8.11 -7.40 19.99
C GLN A 22 -8.44 -6.25 20.96
N THR A 23 -7.42 -5.45 21.27
CA THR A 23 -7.54 -4.24 22.09
C THR A 23 -7.59 -2.98 21.21
N ASP A 24 -7.97 -1.84 21.79
CA ASP A 24 -7.99 -0.54 21.11
C ASP A 24 -6.59 -0.13 20.61
N SER A 25 -5.55 -0.60 21.31
CA SER A 25 -4.16 -0.37 20.92
C SER A 25 -3.76 -1.19 19.68
N ASP A 26 -4.15 -2.46 19.62
CA ASP A 26 -3.96 -3.32 18.44
C ASP A 26 -4.75 -2.77 17.25
N TRP A 27 -5.97 -2.29 17.49
CA TRP A 27 -6.81 -1.63 16.49
C TRP A 27 -6.13 -0.40 15.89
N THR A 28 -5.48 0.42 16.71
CA THR A 28 -4.77 1.62 16.26
C THR A 28 -3.58 1.26 15.35
N ILE A 29 -2.85 0.17 15.62
CA ILE A 29 -1.81 -0.34 14.72
C ILE A 29 -2.40 -0.70 13.36
N GLU A 30 -3.51 -1.45 13.34
CA GLU A 30 -4.13 -1.92 12.10
C GLU A 30 -4.71 -0.77 11.28
N LYS A 31 -5.38 0.20 11.92
CA LYS A 31 -5.87 1.41 11.25
C LYS A 31 -4.72 2.21 10.63
N ASN A 32 -3.61 2.37 11.35
CA ASN A 32 -2.42 3.02 10.81
C ASN A 32 -1.86 2.24 9.62
N ARG A 33 -1.83 0.90 9.68
CA ARG A 33 -1.38 0.06 8.56
C ARG A 33 -2.26 0.22 7.32
N GLN A 34 -3.58 0.26 7.49
CA GLN A 34 -4.53 0.48 6.39
C GLN A 34 -4.30 1.83 5.72
N TRP A 35 -4.08 2.89 6.51
CA TRP A 35 -3.73 4.21 5.98
C TRP A 35 -2.44 4.16 5.15
N TRP A 36 -1.37 3.56 5.68
CA TRP A 36 -0.11 3.42 4.94
C TRP A 36 -0.25 2.58 3.67
N ARG A 37 -1.11 1.55 3.67
CA ARG A 37 -1.41 0.77 2.47
C ARG A 37 -2.05 1.63 1.38
N GLN A 38 -3.00 2.49 1.74
CA GLN A 38 -3.62 3.43 0.80
C GLN A 38 -2.59 4.42 0.25
N CYS A 39 -1.71 4.97 1.09
CA CYS A 39 -0.61 5.84 0.65
C CYS A 39 0.34 5.12 -0.31
N ASN A 40 0.73 3.88 0.00
CA ASN A 40 1.61 3.08 -0.87
C ASN A 40 0.95 2.82 -2.23
N MET A 41 -0.34 2.47 -2.25
CA MET A 41 -1.10 2.33 -3.50
C MET A 41 -1.16 3.63 -4.29
N ALA A 42 -1.41 4.77 -3.63
CA ALA A 42 -1.44 6.08 -4.28
C ALA A 42 -0.09 6.47 -4.88
N LEU A 43 1.01 6.28 -4.14
CA LEU A 43 2.37 6.55 -4.64
C LEU A 43 2.73 5.66 -5.83
N SER A 44 2.40 4.36 -5.77
CA SER A 44 2.60 3.44 -6.89
C SER A 44 1.74 3.81 -8.10
N ALA A 45 0.49 4.23 -7.91
CA ALA A 45 -0.38 4.69 -9.00
C ALA A 45 0.15 5.96 -9.66
N VAL A 46 0.67 6.92 -8.87
CA VAL A 46 1.31 8.15 -9.39
C VAL A 46 2.56 7.81 -10.21
N LEU A 47 3.42 6.92 -9.71
CA LEU A 47 4.60 6.48 -10.44
C LEU A 47 4.19 5.79 -11.75
N PHE A 48 3.23 4.86 -11.69
CA PHE A 48 2.73 4.16 -12.86
C PHE A 48 2.19 5.12 -13.90
N GLY A 49 1.30 6.04 -13.50
CA GLY A 49 0.75 7.07 -14.39
C GLY A 49 1.83 7.94 -15.01
N SER A 50 2.81 8.36 -14.21
CA SER A 50 3.95 9.17 -14.67
C SER A 50 4.78 8.42 -15.70
N LEU A 51 5.09 7.14 -15.47
CA LEU A 51 5.83 6.30 -16.41
C LEU A 51 5.03 6.01 -17.69
N VAL A 52 3.71 5.83 -17.59
CA VAL A 52 2.82 5.68 -18.74
C VAL A 52 2.84 6.93 -19.61
N VAL A 53 2.76 8.12 -19.01
CA VAL A 53 2.86 9.42 -19.69
C VAL A 53 4.26 9.67 -20.23
N TYR A 54 5.31 9.20 -19.54
CA TYR A 54 6.69 9.35 -19.99
C TYR A 54 6.99 8.45 -21.21
N THR A 55 6.46 7.22 -21.22
CA THR A 55 6.67 6.23 -22.29
C THR A 55 5.66 6.32 -23.44
N SER A 56 4.66 7.20 -23.36
CA SER A 56 3.65 7.33 -24.42
C SER A 56 4.21 7.96 -25.69
N GLY A 57 3.66 7.56 -26.84
CA GLY A 57 3.96 8.18 -28.12
C GLY A 57 3.58 9.67 -28.17
N THR A 58 4.27 10.44 -29.00
CA THR A 58 3.95 11.85 -29.26
C THR A 58 2.51 12.03 -29.77
N ALA A 59 2.04 11.12 -30.64
CA ALA A 59 0.67 11.12 -31.14
C ALA A 59 -0.36 10.91 -30.02
N THR A 60 -0.09 10.00 -29.06
CA THR A 60 -0.97 9.76 -27.92
C THR A 60 -1.07 10.99 -27.02
N LEU A 61 0.05 11.68 -26.76
CA LEU A 61 0.03 12.91 -25.97
C LEU A 61 -0.70 14.04 -26.67
N LYS A 62 -0.47 14.24 -27.98
CA LYS A 62 -1.22 15.21 -28.76
C LYS A 62 -2.73 14.93 -28.73
N ARG A 63 -3.14 13.67 -28.68
CA ARG A 63 -4.57 13.30 -28.53
C ARG A 63 -5.14 13.57 -27.14
N GLN A 64 -4.33 13.38 -26.09
CA GLN A 64 -4.79 13.55 -24.70
C GLN A 64 -4.71 15.00 -24.19
N TYR A 65 -3.68 15.74 -24.61
CA TYR A 65 -3.37 17.08 -24.13
C TYR A 65 -3.45 18.16 -25.22
N GLY A 66 -3.55 17.77 -26.49
CA GLY A 66 -3.79 18.71 -27.59
C GLY A 66 -5.25 19.14 -27.70
N LEU A 67 -5.51 20.07 -28.62
CA LEU A 67 -6.84 20.61 -28.91
C LEU A 67 -7.73 19.58 -29.65
N PRO A 68 -9.07 19.60 -29.48
CA PRO A 68 -9.85 20.43 -28.55
C PRO A 68 -9.89 19.87 -27.12
N HIS A 69 -9.95 20.75 -26.11
CA HIS A 69 -9.95 20.37 -24.70
C HIS A 69 -11.39 20.15 -24.19
N PHE A 70 -11.58 19.19 -23.26
CA PHE A 70 -12.90 18.89 -22.70
C PHE A 70 -13.45 20.04 -21.81
N PHE A 71 -12.56 20.82 -21.19
CA PHE A 71 -12.90 22.03 -20.43
C PHE A 71 -12.11 23.22 -21.00
N ASP A 72 -12.77 24.07 -21.79
CA ASP A 72 -12.18 25.31 -22.33
C ASP A 72 -12.24 26.47 -21.32
N VAL A 73 -11.95 26.21 -20.04
CA VAL A 73 -11.65 27.31 -19.10
C VAL A 73 -10.19 27.67 -19.34
N GLY A 74 -9.90 28.82 -19.96
CA GLY A 74 -8.61 29.17 -20.60
C GLY A 74 -7.31 28.95 -19.80
N ILE A 75 -7.37 28.75 -18.49
CA ILE A 75 -6.24 28.31 -17.65
C ILE A 75 -5.87 26.84 -17.95
N ASP A 76 -6.85 25.96 -18.13
CA ASP A 76 -6.66 24.53 -18.41
C ASP A 76 -5.99 24.31 -19.77
N GLY A 77 -6.43 25.05 -20.80
CA GLY A 77 -5.84 24.97 -22.13
C GLY A 77 -4.36 25.35 -22.16
N GLN A 78 -3.96 26.42 -21.44
CA GLN A 78 -2.56 26.83 -21.33
C GLN A 78 -1.71 25.78 -20.61
N ILE A 79 -2.18 25.28 -19.47
CA ILE A 79 -1.47 24.25 -18.70
C ILE A 79 -1.27 23.01 -19.56
N LYS A 80 -2.31 22.52 -20.24
CA LYS A 80 -2.22 21.36 -21.13
C LYS A 80 -1.24 21.58 -22.27
N GLN A 81 -1.22 22.77 -22.87
CA GLN A 81 -0.29 23.10 -23.94
C GLN A 81 1.16 23.16 -23.43
N THR A 82 1.41 23.74 -22.25
CA THR A 82 2.74 23.75 -21.62
C THR A 82 3.21 22.34 -21.28
N VAL A 83 2.32 21.49 -20.74
CA VAL A 83 2.61 20.08 -20.46
C VAL A 83 2.94 19.34 -21.75
N LEU A 84 2.14 19.51 -22.80
CA LEU A 84 2.38 18.91 -24.11
C LEU A 84 3.75 19.34 -24.66
N GLN A 85 4.04 20.64 -24.69
CA GLN A 85 5.32 21.17 -25.16
C GLN A 85 6.49 20.60 -24.37
N THR A 86 6.41 20.61 -23.04
CA THR A 86 7.45 20.05 -22.15
C THR A 86 7.69 18.58 -22.46
N LEU A 87 6.63 17.78 -22.56
CA LEU A 87 6.70 16.36 -22.84
C LEU A 87 7.21 16.05 -24.26
N THR A 88 6.96 16.92 -25.24
CA THR A 88 7.41 16.74 -26.64
C THR A 88 8.72 17.45 -26.98
N SER A 89 9.30 18.24 -26.06
CA SER A 89 10.51 19.03 -26.30
C SER A 89 11.80 18.21 -26.45
N ARG A 90 11.78 16.93 -26.03
CA ARG A 90 12.95 16.05 -26.04
C ARG A 90 12.66 14.77 -26.83
N TRP A 91 13.72 14.11 -27.29
CA TRP A 91 13.63 12.76 -27.85
C TRP A 91 13.05 11.80 -26.82
N ARG A 92 12.00 11.07 -27.21
CA ARG A 92 11.25 10.18 -26.31
C ARG A 92 11.55 8.73 -26.60
N TYR A 93 11.71 7.95 -25.52
CA TYR A 93 11.75 6.50 -25.62
C TYR A 93 10.32 5.95 -25.51
N THR A 94 9.82 5.39 -26.62
CA THR A 94 8.43 4.90 -26.72
C THR A 94 8.45 3.41 -27.06
N PRO A 95 8.76 2.53 -26.09
CA PRO A 95 8.69 1.10 -26.31
C PRO A 95 7.25 0.68 -26.63
N GLN A 96 7.10 -0.30 -27.53
CA GLN A 96 5.80 -0.88 -27.88
C GLN A 96 5.65 -2.28 -27.27
N GLY A 97 4.40 -2.70 -27.07
CA GLY A 97 4.07 -4.03 -26.53
C GLY A 97 4.64 -4.30 -25.13
N TYR A 98 5.17 -5.51 -24.92
CA TYR A 98 5.68 -5.97 -23.63
C TYR A 98 6.81 -5.11 -23.05
N GLY A 99 7.64 -4.48 -23.90
CA GLY A 99 8.71 -3.59 -23.44
C GLY A 99 8.19 -2.42 -22.61
N ARG A 100 7.01 -1.87 -22.97
CA ARG A 100 6.37 -0.81 -22.18
C ARG A 100 5.89 -1.31 -20.84
N VAL A 101 5.27 -2.49 -20.80
CA VAL A 101 4.78 -3.12 -19.57
C VAL A 101 5.92 -3.35 -18.58
N LEU A 102 7.09 -3.78 -19.05
CA LEU A 102 8.26 -3.95 -18.18
C LEU A 102 8.75 -2.62 -17.60
N LEU A 103 8.85 -1.57 -18.42
CA LEU A 103 9.33 -0.26 -17.95
C LEU A 103 8.35 0.45 -17.02
N THR A 104 7.04 0.27 -17.21
CA THR A 104 6.05 0.85 -16.29
C THR A 104 5.85 -0.05 -15.07
N GLY A 105 5.80 -1.36 -15.28
CA GLY A 105 5.41 -2.34 -14.28
C GLY A 105 6.51 -2.67 -13.28
N ILE A 106 7.75 -2.92 -13.75
CA ILE A 106 8.86 -3.30 -12.86
C ILE A 106 9.13 -2.20 -11.83
N PRO A 107 9.37 -0.92 -12.20
CA PRO A 107 9.65 0.11 -11.22
C PRO A 107 8.48 0.34 -10.26
N THR A 108 7.24 0.29 -10.77
CA THR A 108 6.02 0.43 -9.95
C THR A 108 5.91 -0.68 -8.92
N TYR A 109 6.10 -1.93 -9.35
CA TYR A 109 6.05 -3.10 -8.49
C TYR A 109 7.17 -3.09 -7.45
N THR A 110 8.40 -2.78 -7.87
CA THR A 110 9.54 -2.66 -6.95
C THR A 110 9.30 -1.59 -5.90
N LEU A 111 8.80 -0.41 -6.29
CA LEU A 111 8.44 0.64 -5.32
C LEU A 111 7.38 0.14 -4.33
N PHE A 112 6.30 -0.48 -4.83
CA PHE A 112 5.22 -1.00 -3.99
C PHE A 112 5.73 -2.02 -2.97
N VAL A 113 6.50 -3.01 -3.42
CA VAL A 113 7.04 -4.08 -2.55
C VAL A 113 7.99 -3.52 -1.51
N LEU A 114 8.87 -2.58 -1.87
CA LEU A 114 9.79 -1.97 -0.91
C LEU A 114 9.05 -1.18 0.18
N LEU A 115 8.03 -0.43 -0.21
CA LEU A 115 7.19 0.31 0.74
C LEU A 115 6.39 -0.63 1.65
N GLU A 116 5.76 -1.67 1.10
CA GLU A 116 5.02 -2.65 1.88
C GLU A 116 5.93 -3.41 2.85
N HIS A 117 7.11 -3.84 2.39
CA HIS A 117 8.12 -4.49 3.22
C HIS A 117 8.54 -3.61 4.41
N TYR A 118 8.80 -2.33 4.17
CA TYR A 118 9.14 -1.38 5.23
C TYR A 118 7.99 -1.22 6.25
N GLN A 119 6.75 -1.09 5.78
CA GLN A 119 5.59 -0.93 6.65
C GLN A 119 5.28 -2.20 7.46
N GLU A 120 5.50 -3.38 6.88
CA GLU A 120 5.36 -4.66 7.56
C GLU A 120 6.37 -4.81 8.69
N ARG A 121 7.65 -4.52 8.43
CA ARG A 121 8.67 -4.51 9.47
C ARG A 121 8.29 -3.55 10.60
N ARG A 122 7.84 -2.34 10.28
CA ARG A 122 7.38 -1.37 11.28
C ARG A 122 6.20 -1.89 12.10
N ARG A 123 5.19 -2.48 11.44
CA ARG A 123 4.02 -3.08 12.11
C ARG A 123 4.44 -4.18 13.08
N MET A 124 5.37 -5.04 12.67
CA MET A 124 5.91 -6.07 13.55
C MET A 124 6.57 -5.48 14.81
N HIS A 125 7.41 -4.45 14.65
CA HIS A 125 8.03 -3.77 15.79
C HIS A 125 7.01 -3.14 16.74
N LEU A 126 5.91 -2.59 16.20
CA LEU A 126 4.82 -2.04 17.01
C LEU A 126 4.13 -3.13 17.84
N TYR A 127 3.84 -4.30 17.26
CA TYR A 127 3.27 -5.42 18.02
C TYR A 127 4.23 -5.94 19.09
N VAL A 128 5.52 -6.07 18.79
CA VAL A 128 6.52 -6.50 19.79
C VAL A 128 6.58 -5.55 20.99
N ALA A 129 6.32 -4.25 20.80
CA ALA A 129 6.31 -3.27 21.88
C ALA A 129 5.00 -3.29 22.71
N GLN A 130 3.93 -3.94 22.23
CA GLN A 130 2.64 -3.95 22.92
C GLN A 130 2.54 -5.02 24.00
N ASN A 131 1.91 -4.65 25.13
CA ASN A 131 1.57 -5.57 26.22
C ASN A 131 0.13 -6.09 26.04
N THR A 132 -0.14 -6.67 24.88
CA THR A 132 -1.44 -7.26 24.49
C THR A 132 -1.27 -8.75 24.21
N VAL A 133 -2.38 -9.49 24.08
CA VAL A 133 -2.36 -10.90 23.67
C VAL A 133 -1.63 -11.08 22.33
N PHE A 134 -1.84 -10.15 21.41
CA PHE A 134 -1.22 -10.14 20.10
C PHE A 134 0.26 -9.77 20.17
N GLY A 135 0.63 -8.80 21.01
CA GLY A 135 2.03 -8.46 21.25
C GLY A 135 2.83 -9.60 21.89
N GLU A 136 2.27 -10.26 22.90
CA GLU A 136 2.86 -11.47 23.51
C GLU A 136 3.03 -12.60 22.50
N GLN A 137 2.00 -12.87 21.68
CA GLN A 137 2.10 -13.86 20.63
C GLN A 137 3.20 -13.52 19.62
N MET A 138 3.33 -12.25 19.23
CA MET A 138 4.37 -11.80 18.31
C MET A 138 5.78 -12.01 18.90
N ARG A 139 5.98 -11.71 20.20
CA ARG A 139 7.25 -11.97 20.91
C ARG A 139 7.58 -13.46 20.94
N ARG A 140 6.61 -14.31 21.29
CA ARG A 140 6.77 -15.77 21.28
C ARG A 140 7.08 -16.28 19.88
N PHE A 141 6.38 -15.78 18.88
CA PHE A 141 6.59 -16.19 17.49
C PHE A 141 7.95 -15.76 16.93
N LEU A 142 8.48 -14.63 17.38
CA LEU A 142 9.85 -14.23 17.07
C LEU A 142 10.90 -15.17 17.65
N ASN A 143 10.72 -15.56 18.92
CA ASN A 143 11.69 -16.36 19.66
C ASN A 143 11.61 -17.86 19.31
N THR A 144 10.40 -18.40 19.21
CA THR A 144 10.16 -19.84 19.02
C THR A 144 9.93 -20.24 17.57
N GLY A 145 9.56 -19.29 16.70
CA GLY A 145 9.15 -19.56 15.32
C GLY A 145 7.80 -20.27 15.18
N LYS A 146 7.06 -20.50 16.27
CA LYS A 146 5.74 -21.14 16.27
C LYS A 146 4.68 -20.19 16.83
N ILE A 147 3.47 -20.29 16.28
CA ILE A 147 2.29 -19.58 16.76
C ILE A 147 1.54 -20.55 17.68
N GLU A 148 1.38 -20.19 18.94
CA GLU A 148 0.60 -20.97 19.91
C GLU A 148 -0.90 -20.73 19.68
N GLU A 149 -1.64 -21.76 19.26
CA GLU A 149 -3.07 -21.60 18.97
C GLU A 149 -3.89 -21.31 20.22
N TYR A 150 -3.57 -21.93 21.35
CA TYR A 150 -4.28 -21.78 22.62
C TYR A 150 -3.42 -21.00 23.62
N LEU A 151 -3.37 -19.68 23.47
CA LEU A 151 -2.85 -18.84 24.54
C LEU A 151 -3.91 -18.77 25.66
N ALA A 152 -3.58 -19.28 26.84
CA ALA A 152 -4.40 -19.11 28.03
C ALA A 152 -4.33 -17.64 28.48
N VAL A 153 -5.25 -16.80 28.00
CA VAL A 153 -5.26 -15.38 28.37
C VAL A 153 -6.58 -14.98 29.02
N ASN A 154 -6.48 -14.44 30.24
CA ASN A 154 -7.59 -13.82 30.95
C ASN A 154 -7.64 -12.30 30.65
N ILE A 155 -7.63 -11.91 29.37
CA ILE A 155 -7.77 -10.50 28.97
C ILE A 155 -9.06 -10.33 28.17
N LYS A 156 -9.91 -9.41 28.61
CA LYS A 156 -11.10 -8.98 27.85
C LYS A 156 -10.65 -8.01 26.75
N GLY A 157 -10.98 -8.31 25.50
CA GLY A 157 -10.75 -7.38 24.38
C GLY A 157 -11.48 -6.05 24.61
N SER A 158 -10.87 -4.95 24.20
CA SER A 158 -11.49 -3.62 24.19
C SER A 158 -11.52 -3.14 22.74
N LEU A 159 -12.71 -2.91 22.20
CA LEU A 159 -12.89 -2.33 20.88
C LEU A 159 -13.64 -1.01 20.98
N PRO A 160 -13.38 -0.05 20.07
CA PRO A 160 -14.06 1.23 20.06
C PRO A 160 -15.57 1.02 19.93
N PRO A 161 -16.42 1.79 20.65
CA PRO A 161 -17.87 1.57 20.67
C PRO A 161 -18.51 1.54 19.28
N SER A 162 -18.04 2.39 18.35
CA SER A 162 -18.57 2.52 16.99
C SER A 162 -18.36 1.28 16.11
N GLN A 163 -17.47 0.37 16.48
CA GLN A 163 -17.15 -0.80 15.66
C GLN A 163 -17.52 -2.14 16.30
N ARG A 164 -17.96 -2.16 17.57
CA ARG A 164 -18.36 -3.41 18.25
C ARG A 164 -19.42 -4.19 17.47
N SER A 165 -20.35 -3.50 16.81
CA SER A 165 -21.41 -4.10 16.00
C SER A 165 -20.90 -4.87 14.78
N ILE A 166 -19.81 -4.42 14.15
CA ILE A 166 -19.20 -5.08 12.99
C ILE A 166 -18.53 -6.40 13.40
N TYR A 167 -18.12 -6.52 14.66
CA TYR A 167 -17.32 -7.65 15.18
C TYR A 167 -18.10 -8.67 16.02
N THR A 168 -19.43 -8.52 16.14
CA THR A 168 -20.28 -9.49 16.87
C THR A 168 -20.81 -10.61 15.95
N TYR A 169 -20.60 -10.49 14.63
CA TYR A 169 -20.90 -11.50 13.62
C TYR A 169 -19.64 -12.31 13.27
#